data_AF-A0A2V9EXG0-F1
#
_entry.id   AF-A0A2V9EXG0-F1
#
_cell.length_a   1.000
_cell.length_b   1.000
_cell.length_c   1.000
_cell.angle_alpha   90.00
_cell.angle_beta   90.00
_cell.angle_gamma   90.00
#
_symmetry.space_group_name_H-M   'P 1'
#
loop_
_entity.id
_entity.type
_entity.pdbx_description
1 polymer ?
#
loop_
_entity_poly.entity_id
_entity_poly.type
_entity_poly.pdbx_seq_one_letter_code
_entity_poly.pdbx_strand_id
1 'polypeptide(L)' 'MLRSGELAELTGVTTDLLRHYERIGILPPAARASNGYRLYTPQAVMRVRAVREDEASFPALLGRRGH' A
#
# COMPACT_ATOMS: atom_id res chain seq x y z
N MET A 1 -14.77 2.31 1.49
CA MET A 1 -13.60 1.80 0.72
C MET A 1 -12.73 2.99 0.34
N LEU A 2 -11.43 2.78 0.14
CA LEU A 2 -10.44 3.84 -0.14
C LEU A 2 -9.87 3.64 -1.54
N ARG A 3 -9.70 4.71 -2.32
CA ARG A 3 -8.94 4.63 -3.58
C ARG A 3 -7.44 4.48 -3.29
N SER A 4 -6.68 4.03 -4.29
CA SER A 4 -5.21 3.95 -4.18
C SER A 4 -4.57 5.25 -3.68
N GLY A 5 -5.03 6.40 -4.17
CA GLY A 5 -4.52 7.72 -3.76
C GLY A 5 -4.84 8.04 -2.30
N GLU A 6 -6.07 7.77 -1.85
CA GLU A 6 -6.47 8.00 -0.45
C GLU A 6 -5.71 7.07 0.51
N LEU A 7 -5.54 5.80 0.13
CA LEU A 7 -4.74 4.86 0.93
C LEU A 7 -3.27 5.31 1.00
N ALA A 8 -2.71 5.75 -0.11
CA ALA A 8 -1.35 6.27 -0.20
C ALA A 8 -1.14 7.47 0.73
N GLU A 9 -2.06 8.44 0.68
CA GLU A 9 -2.04 9.63 1.54
C GLU A 9 -2.16 9.29 3.03
N LEU A 10 -3.11 8.42 3.41
CA LEU A 10 -3.32 8.02 4.81
C LEU A 10 -2.16 7.22 5.42
N THR A 11 -1.34 6.59 4.58
CA THR A 11 -0.23 5.72 5.02
C THR A 11 1.14 6.31 4.74
N GLY A 12 1.22 7.46 4.05
CA GLY A 12 2.47 8.11 3.68
C GLY A 12 3.30 7.32 2.66
N VAL A 13 2.66 6.42 1.89
CA VAL A 13 3.35 5.60 0.87
C VAL A 13 2.93 6.01 -0.53
N THR A 14 3.71 5.65 -1.54
CA THR A 14 3.33 5.89 -2.93
C THR A 14 2.32 4.85 -3.43
N THR A 15 1.50 5.22 -4.41
CA THR A 15 0.57 4.28 -5.07
C THR A 15 1.29 3.11 -5.73
N ASP A 16 2.53 3.30 -6.21
CA ASP A 16 3.35 2.21 -6.75
C ASP A 16 3.81 1.23 -5.68
N LEU A 17 4.08 1.70 -4.46
CA LEU A 17 4.39 0.81 -3.35
C LEU A 17 3.15 -0.01 -2.93
N LEU A 18 1.95 0.59 -2.95
CA LEU A 18 0.70 -0.18 -2.74
C LEU A 18 0.53 -1.29 -3.79
N ARG A 19 0.79 -0.99 -5.07
CA ARG A 19 0.75 -1.99 -6.15
C ARG A 19 1.81 -3.07 -5.97
N HIS A 20 2.98 -2.69 -5.46
CA HIS A 20 4.02 -3.65 -5.13
C HIS A 20 3.55 -4.59 -4.02
N TYR A 21 3.01 -4.07 -2.92
CA TYR A 21 2.46 -4.86 -1.82
C TYR A 21 1.30 -5.76 -2.26
N GLU A 22 0.44 -5.31 -3.17
CA GLU A 22 -0.58 -6.15 -3.81
C GLU A 22 0.06 -7.30 -4.58
N ARG A 23 1.09 -7.01 -5.40
CA ARG A 23 1.79 -8.01 -6.23
C ARG A 23 2.53 -9.07 -5.42
N ILE A 24 3.09 -8.70 -4.27
CA ILE A 24 3.81 -9.64 -3.39
C ILE A 24 2.92 -10.28 -2.33
N GLY A 25 1.60 -10.02 -2.35
CA GLY A 25 0.63 -10.65 -1.47
C GLY A 25 0.53 -10.06 -0.06
N ILE A 26 1.18 -8.93 0.21
CA ILE A 26 1.06 -8.21 1.48
C ILE A 26 -0.33 -7.58 1.61
N LEU A 27 -0.83 -6.97 0.53
CA LEU A 27 -2.18 -6.45 0.47
C LEU A 27 -3.09 -7.41 -0.31
N PRO A 28 -4.35 -7.59 0.11
CA PRO A 28 -5.32 -8.32 -0.69
C PRO A 28 -5.55 -7.60 -2.03
N PRO A 29 -5.92 -8.34 -3.08
CA PRO A 29 -6.22 -7.75 -4.39
C PRO A 29 -7.31 -6.69 -4.25
N ALA A 30 -7.07 -5.52 -4.82
CA ALA A 30 -8.00 -4.41 -4.72
C ALA A 30 -9.30 -4.73 -5.46
N ALA A 31 -10.44 -4.39 -4.87
CA ALA A 31 -11.71 -4.45 -5.59
C ALA A 31 -11.69 -3.43 -6.73
N ARG A 32 -12.23 -3.78 -7.89
CA ARG A 32 -12.40 -2.82 -8.99
C ARG A 32 -13.76 -2.17 -8.85
N ALA A 33 -13.76 -0.84 -8.75
CA ALA A 33 -14.98 -0.06 -8.87
C ALA A 33 -15.48 -0.04 -10.32
N SER A 34 -16.77 0.24 -10.53
CA SER A 34 -17.38 0.32 -11.87
C SER A 34 -16.74 1.37 -12.78
N ASN A 35 -16.04 2.34 -12.21
CA ASN A 35 -15.27 3.38 -12.91
C ASN A 35 -13.78 3.01 -13.11
N GLY A 36 -13.38 1.76 -12.84
CA GLY A 36 -12.03 1.25 -13.08
C GLY A 36 -11.00 1.54 -11.99
N TYR A 37 -11.36 2.27 -10.93
CA TYR A 37 -10.46 2.55 -9.82
C TYR A 37 -10.27 1.31 -8.92
N ARG A 38 -9.07 1.19 -8.35
CA ARG A 38 -8.78 0.22 -7.29
C ARG A 38 -9.34 0.73 -5.97
N LEU A 39 -10.08 -0.13 -5.30
CA LEU A 39 -10.68 0.10 -3.99
C LEU A 39 -10.08 -0.85 -2.97
N TYR A 40 -9.58 -0.27 -1.89
CA TYR A 40 -9.05 -0.96 -0.74
C TYR A 40 -10.03 -0.86 0.42
N THR A 41 -10.04 -1.86 1.28
CA THR A 41 -10.76 -1.78 2.55
C THR A 41 -10.02 -0.84 3.50
N PRO A 42 -10.70 -0.21 4.47
CA PRO A 42 -10.03 0.57 5.51
C PRO A 42 -8.97 -0.23 6.28
N GLN A 43 -9.13 -1.56 6.39
CA GLN A 43 -8.14 -2.44 7.01
C GLN A 43 -6.79 -2.47 6.28
N ALA A 44 -6.75 -2.12 4.99
CA ALA A 44 -5.50 -1.99 4.26
C ALA A 44 -4.58 -0.92 4.87
N VAL A 45 -5.13 0.15 5.48
CA VAL A 45 -4.33 1.19 6.14
C VAL A 45 -3.49 0.59 7.26
N MET A 46 -4.10 -0.20 8.14
CA MET A 46 -3.41 -0.86 9.25
C MET A 46 -2.32 -1.79 8.76
N ARG A 47 -2.60 -2.53 7.68
CA ARG A 47 -1.64 -3.48 7.11
C ARG A 47 -0.43 -2.79 6.50
N VAL A 48 -0.64 -1.71 5.75
CA VAL A 48 0.46 -0.92 5.17
C VAL A 48 1.31 -0.31 6.28
N ARG A 49 0.69 0.26 7.33
CA ARG A 49 1.42 0.85 8.45
C ARG A 49 2.28 -0.18 9.19
N ALA A 50 1.72 -1.35 9.50
CA ALA A 50 2.47 -2.42 10.17
C ALA A 50 3.70 -2.87 9.37
N VAL A 51 3.56 -3.02 8.05
CA VAL A 51 4.69 -3.40 7.17
C VAL A 51 5.74 -2.29 7.11
N ARG A 52 5.31 -1.02 7.08
CA ARG A 52 6.22 0.13 7.06
C ARG A 52 7.00 0.29 8.36
N GLU A 53 6.36 0.00 9.49
CA GLU A 53 7.03 -0.03 10.80
C GLU A 53 8.07 -1.16 10.85
N ASP A 54 7.73 -2.34 10.36
CA ASP A 54 8.65 -3.49 10.30
C ASP A 54 9.85 -3.24 9.36
N GLU A 55 9.59 -2.70 8.16
CA GLU A 55 10.64 -2.33 7.21
C GLU A 55 11.51 -1.17 7.70
N ALA A 56 10.97 -0.25 8.50
CA ALA A 56 11.76 0.79 9.15
C ALA A 56 12.70 0.21 10.22
N SER A 57 12.28 -0.88 10.87
CA SER A 57 13.11 -1.64 11.79
C SER A 57 14.15 -2.51 11.08
N PHE A 58 13.92 -2.89 9.81
CA PHE A 58 14.83 -3.64 8.95
C PHE A 58 15.15 -2.89 7.63
N PRO A 59 15.99 -1.83 7.68
CA PRO A 59 16.23 -0.93 6.55
C PRO A 59 16.96 -1.56 5.34
N ALA A 60 17.35 -2.84 5.41
CA ALA A 60 18.15 -3.50 4.37
C ALA A 60 17.33 -4.15 3.24
N LEU A 61 16.00 -4.32 3.38
CA LEU A 61 15.22 -5.17 2.46
C LEU A 61 14.52 -4.43 1.31
N LEU A 62 14.33 -3.12 1.42
CA LEU A 62 13.66 -2.33 0.38
C LEU A 62 14.57 -1.17 -0.04
N GLY A 63 15.51 -1.48 -0.93
CA GLY A 63 16.49 -0.54 -1.45
C GLY A 63 15.90 0.84 -1.76
N ARG A 64 16.60 1.88 -1.31
CA ARG A 64 16.36 3.30 -1.58
C ARG A 64 15.71 3.49 -2.95
N ARG A 65 14.46 3.95 -2.99
CA ARG A 65 13.89 4.51 -4.22
C ARG A 65 13.33 5.89 -3.94
N GLY A 66 14.18 6.86 -4.27
CA GLY A 66 13.89 7.90 -5.26
C GLY A 66 12.58 8.64 -5.10
N HIS A 67 12.76 9.86 -4.61
CA HIS A 67 11.91 11.06 -4.70
C HIS A 67 11.20 11.27 -6.04
#